data_AF-A0A0N1P322-F1
#
_entry.id   AF-A0A0N1P322-F1
#
_cell.length_a   1.000
_cell.length_b   1.000
_cell.length_c   1.000
_cell.angle_alpha   90.00
_cell.angle_beta   90.00
_cell.angle_gamma   90.00
#
_symmetry.space_group_name_H-M   'P 1'
#
loop_
_entity.id
_entity.type
_entity.pdbx_description
1 polymer ?
#
loop_
_entity_poly.entity_id
_entity_poly.type
_entity_poly.pdbx_seq_one_letter_code
_entity_poly.pdbx_strand_id
1 'polypeptide(L)'
;MPDDVSLTAGLDYTSTGTWEAERVYTQENLTAADEAWLALNIDYAFVALPTDQAREMDLPASLRFPWDHNKDMYLLSSVHSVHCLQVLHRSNLEYRTNHTQTYTTEHLLHCLENIRLDLTCNADDTPRFVPRTAHESTVKTGVDQLRQCRSWDALEKWAKEHSACFNYHEFERKELEENVVYPAAWSFCGEGSEYLAQVQRFYGKGVDWVLKDGGTPDIDAIKAGKGKSPIPVHRAGGGGHQ
;
A
#
# COMPACT_ATOMS: atom_id res chain seq x y z
N MET A 1 -19.93 -24.03 0.56
CA MET A 1 -18.57 -23.48 0.72
C MET A 1 -18.65 -22.52 1.89
N PRO A 2 -17.66 -22.45 2.80
CA PRO A 2 -17.67 -21.41 3.83
C PRO A 2 -17.89 -20.07 3.13
N ASP A 3 -18.76 -19.24 3.69
CA ASP A 3 -19.28 -18.02 3.05
C ASP A 3 -18.14 -17.27 2.35
N ASP A 4 -18.36 -16.83 1.11
CA ASP A 4 -17.36 -16.27 0.18
C ASP A 4 -16.89 -14.85 0.58
N VAL A 5 -16.74 -14.64 1.89
CA VAL A 5 -16.42 -13.38 2.54
C VAL A 5 -15.00 -13.41 3.07
N SER A 6 -14.33 -12.25 3.07
CA SER A 6 -12.99 -12.14 3.67
C SER A 6 -13.04 -12.33 5.20
N LEU A 7 -12.01 -12.98 5.76
CA LEU A 7 -11.98 -13.38 7.17
C LEU A 7 -12.03 -12.20 8.15
N THR A 8 -11.39 -11.08 7.83
CA THR A 8 -11.22 -9.96 8.75
C THR A 8 -12.28 -8.88 8.56
N ALA A 9 -12.51 -8.46 7.31
CA ALA A 9 -13.40 -7.36 6.98
C ALA A 9 -14.76 -7.81 6.42
N GLY A 10 -15.00 -9.13 6.29
CA GLY A 10 -16.27 -9.67 5.81
C GLY A 10 -16.61 -9.29 4.37
N LEU A 11 -15.61 -9.07 3.52
CA LEU A 11 -15.81 -8.54 2.17
C LEU A 11 -16.26 -9.62 1.20
N ASP A 12 -17.41 -9.40 0.57
CA ASP A 12 -18.01 -10.27 -0.45
C ASP A 12 -17.59 -9.83 -1.88
N TYR A 13 -17.75 -10.72 -2.86
CA TYR A 13 -17.51 -10.49 -4.29
C TYR A 13 -18.66 -9.70 -4.95
N THR A 14 -18.98 -8.54 -4.39
CA THR A 14 -20.11 -7.71 -4.84
C THR A 14 -19.76 -6.77 -5.99
N SER A 15 -18.49 -6.63 -6.34
CA SER A 15 -18.04 -5.71 -7.39
C SER A 15 -17.76 -6.45 -8.69
N THR A 16 -18.26 -5.92 -9.80
CA THR A 16 -17.94 -6.40 -11.15
C THR A 16 -16.99 -5.43 -11.84
N GLY A 17 -15.91 -5.93 -12.41
CA GLY A 17 -14.99 -5.17 -13.26
C GLY A 17 -14.84 -5.82 -14.62
N THR A 18 -14.18 -5.13 -15.54
CA THR A 18 -13.68 -5.73 -16.79
C THR A 18 -12.16 -5.68 -16.82
N TRP A 19 -11.55 -6.66 -17.51
CA TRP A 19 -10.11 -6.54 -17.77
C TRP A 19 -9.85 -5.36 -18.71
N GLU A 20 -8.76 -4.62 -18.45
CA GLU A 20 -8.40 -3.37 -19.12
C GLU A 20 -9.42 -2.21 -18.97
N ALA A 21 -10.26 -2.24 -17.92
CA ALA A 21 -11.15 -1.13 -17.58
C ALA A 21 -10.37 0.17 -17.27
N GLU A 22 -9.28 0.07 -16.52
CA GLU A 22 -8.51 1.21 -16.03
C GLU A 22 -7.37 1.58 -16.97
N ARG A 23 -7.73 2.24 -18.08
CA ARG A 23 -6.77 2.60 -19.14
C ARG A 23 -5.75 3.66 -18.73
N VAL A 24 -5.95 4.31 -17.59
CA VAL A 24 -5.03 5.35 -17.09
C VAL A 24 -3.64 4.80 -16.76
N TYR A 25 -3.56 3.57 -16.23
CA TYR A 25 -2.31 2.93 -15.83
C TYR A 25 -1.50 2.35 -17.00
N THR A 26 -2.08 2.31 -18.20
CA THR A 26 -1.50 1.70 -19.40
C THR A 26 -1.49 2.66 -20.59
N GLN A 27 -1.58 3.97 -20.36
CA GLN A 27 -1.56 4.95 -21.45
C GLN A 27 -0.18 4.99 -22.13
N GLU A 28 -0.17 5.23 -23.45
CA GLU A 28 1.07 5.46 -24.19
C GLU A 28 1.80 6.73 -23.70
N ASN A 29 1.03 7.73 -23.25
CA ASN A 29 1.59 8.86 -22.52
C ASN A 29 1.99 8.40 -21.11
N LEU A 30 3.28 8.08 -20.97
CA LEU A 30 3.83 7.56 -19.73
C LEU A 30 3.71 8.55 -18.56
N THR A 31 3.64 9.86 -18.78
CA THR A 31 3.52 10.83 -17.67
C THR A 31 2.22 10.63 -16.89
N ALA A 32 1.08 10.52 -17.58
CA ALA A 32 -0.21 10.30 -16.92
C ALA A 32 -0.28 8.91 -16.26
N ALA A 33 0.37 7.91 -16.85
CA ALA A 33 0.47 6.59 -16.25
C ALA A 33 1.32 6.62 -14.97
N ASP A 34 2.49 7.29 -14.99
CA ASP A 34 3.36 7.46 -13.82
C ASP A 34 2.61 8.14 -12.67
N GLU A 35 1.90 9.22 -13.00
CA GLU A 35 1.04 9.95 -12.06
C GLU A 35 0.01 9.04 -11.43
N ALA A 36 -0.73 8.29 -12.24
CA ALA A 36 -1.76 7.39 -11.74
C ALA A 36 -1.17 6.31 -10.82
N TRP A 37 -0.07 5.66 -11.20
CA TRP A 37 0.57 4.63 -10.39
C TRP A 37 1.05 5.18 -9.05
N LEU A 38 1.76 6.31 -9.05
CA LEU A 38 2.32 6.90 -7.83
C LEU A 38 1.27 7.62 -6.97
N ALA A 39 0.09 7.90 -7.52
CA ALA A 39 -1.05 8.49 -6.82
C ALA A 39 -2.01 7.46 -6.20
N LEU A 40 -1.76 6.15 -6.36
CA LEU A 40 -2.55 5.13 -5.66
C LEU A 40 -2.50 5.38 -4.14
N ASN A 41 -3.65 5.73 -3.57
CA ASN A 41 -3.76 6.04 -2.16
C ASN A 41 -3.64 4.74 -1.36
N ILE A 42 -2.63 4.69 -0.49
CA ILE A 42 -2.36 3.58 0.42
C ILE A 42 -2.16 4.05 1.87
N ASP A 43 -2.61 5.25 2.21
CA ASP A 43 -2.49 5.79 3.58
C ASP A 43 -3.33 5.01 4.60
N TYR A 44 -4.32 4.26 4.12
CA TYR A 44 -5.10 3.31 4.93
C TYR A 44 -4.49 1.91 4.97
N ALA A 45 -3.21 1.76 4.64
CA ALA A 45 -2.51 0.46 4.66
C ALA A 45 -2.56 -0.23 6.02
N PHE A 46 -2.55 0.54 7.11
CA PHE A 46 -2.56 0.01 8.46
C PHE A 46 -3.85 0.30 9.21
N VAL A 47 -4.31 -0.73 9.92
CA VAL A 47 -5.45 -0.67 10.83
C VAL A 47 -5.02 -0.91 12.26
N ALA A 48 -5.67 -0.21 13.21
CA ALA A 48 -5.51 -0.42 14.64
C ALA A 48 -6.72 -1.18 15.18
N LEU A 49 -6.53 -2.47 15.48
CA LEU A 49 -7.58 -3.36 15.98
C LEU A 49 -7.43 -3.55 17.50
N PRO A 50 -8.53 -3.54 18.28
CA PRO A 50 -8.51 -3.99 19.67
C PRO A 50 -7.83 -5.35 19.79
N THR A 51 -6.88 -5.49 20.73
CA THR A 51 -6.07 -6.70 20.86
C THR A 51 -6.91 -7.96 21.06
N ASP A 52 -7.99 -7.86 21.84
CA ASP A 52 -8.85 -9.02 22.08
C ASP A 52 -9.66 -9.40 20.83
N GLN A 53 -10.13 -8.41 20.06
CA GLN A 53 -10.78 -8.66 18.76
C GLN A 53 -9.79 -9.29 17.76
N ALA A 54 -8.55 -8.80 17.70
CA ALA A 54 -7.53 -9.38 16.82
C ALA A 54 -7.24 -10.85 17.18
N ARG A 55 -7.22 -11.19 18.48
CA ARG A 55 -7.10 -12.59 18.93
C ARG A 55 -8.30 -13.45 18.54
N GLU A 56 -9.52 -12.91 18.63
CA GLU A 56 -10.74 -13.62 18.18
C GLU A 56 -10.72 -13.88 16.66
N MET A 57 -9.99 -13.08 15.89
CA MET A 57 -9.73 -13.27 14.46
C MET A 57 -8.53 -14.18 14.16
N ASP A 58 -7.96 -14.85 15.17
CA ASP A 58 -6.74 -15.66 15.08
C ASP A 58 -5.52 -14.90 14.52
N LEU A 59 -5.50 -13.57 14.65
CA LEU A 59 -4.34 -12.76 14.27
C LEU A 59 -3.24 -12.86 15.35
N PRO A 60 -1.96 -12.98 14.95
CA PRO A 60 -0.86 -12.93 15.90
C PRO A 60 -0.76 -11.55 16.55
N ALA A 61 -0.18 -11.48 17.74
CA ALA A 61 0.13 -10.20 18.38
C ALA A 61 1.03 -9.35 17.46
N SER A 62 0.73 -8.06 17.36
CA SER A 62 1.46 -7.13 16.49
C SER A 62 1.98 -5.92 17.28
N LEU A 63 2.58 -4.96 16.57
CA LEU A 63 3.05 -3.71 17.16
C LEU A 63 1.88 -2.95 17.79
N ARG A 64 2.07 -2.46 19.02
CA ARG A 64 1.08 -1.64 19.71
C ARG A 64 0.85 -0.33 18.96
N PHE A 65 -0.41 0.07 18.85
CA PHE A 65 -0.77 1.37 18.31
C PHE A 65 -0.31 2.49 19.28
N PRO A 66 0.46 3.50 18.83
CA PRO A 66 1.06 4.47 19.75
C PRO A 66 0.05 5.33 20.52
N TRP A 67 -1.17 5.47 20.00
CA TRP A 67 -2.23 6.33 20.55
C TRP A 67 -3.33 5.56 21.29
N ASP A 68 -3.27 4.22 21.27
CA ASP A 68 -4.12 3.36 22.11
C ASP A 68 -3.43 2.01 22.31
N HIS A 69 -2.84 1.82 23.49
CA HIS A 69 -2.10 0.60 23.82
C HIS A 69 -3.01 -0.63 24.03
N ASN A 70 -4.34 -0.52 23.92
CA ASN A 70 -5.24 -1.66 23.86
C ASN A 70 -5.47 -2.14 22.42
N LYS A 71 -4.83 -1.51 21.44
CA LYS A 71 -4.91 -1.87 20.03
C LYS A 71 -3.54 -2.28 19.48
N ASP A 72 -3.57 -3.21 18.55
CA ASP A 72 -2.43 -3.66 17.78
C ASP A 72 -2.62 -3.23 16.31
N MET A 73 -1.51 -2.88 15.65
CA MET A 73 -1.50 -2.40 14.27
C MET A 73 -1.24 -3.53 13.29
N TYR A 74 -2.01 -3.60 12.21
CA TYR A 74 -1.87 -4.62 11.17
C TYR A 74 -1.83 -3.97 9.79
N LEU A 75 -0.91 -4.44 8.94
CA LEU A 75 -0.84 -4.07 7.53
C LEU A 75 -1.82 -4.92 6.72
N LEU A 76 -2.64 -4.28 5.89
CA LEU A 76 -3.55 -4.97 4.99
C LEU A 76 -2.80 -5.55 3.79
N SER A 77 -2.92 -6.85 3.58
CA SER A 77 -2.21 -7.59 2.52
C SER A 77 -2.44 -6.98 1.13
N SER A 78 -3.68 -6.72 0.73
CA SER A 78 -3.96 -6.15 -0.60
C SER A 78 -3.43 -4.74 -0.79
N VAL A 79 -3.40 -3.92 0.27
CA VAL A 79 -2.79 -2.58 0.22
C VAL A 79 -1.27 -2.70 0.15
N HIS A 80 -0.67 -3.69 0.83
CA HIS A 80 0.75 -4.03 0.69
C HIS A 80 1.10 -4.52 -0.72
N SER A 81 0.23 -5.29 -1.38
CA SER A 81 0.42 -5.65 -2.80
C SER A 81 0.41 -4.41 -3.70
N VAL A 82 -0.49 -3.44 -3.44
CA VAL A 82 -0.52 -2.17 -4.17
C VAL A 82 0.75 -1.34 -3.93
N HIS A 83 1.22 -1.24 -2.69
CA HIS A 83 2.52 -0.65 -2.37
C HIS A 83 3.65 -1.30 -3.18
N CYS A 84 3.70 -2.64 -3.22
CA CYS A 84 4.70 -3.38 -4.00
C CYS A 84 4.63 -3.03 -5.51
N LEU A 85 3.44 -2.85 -6.07
CA LEU A 85 3.27 -2.39 -7.45
C LEU A 85 3.79 -0.95 -7.65
N GLN A 86 3.53 -0.04 -6.70
CA GLN A 86 4.08 1.32 -6.74
C GLN A 86 5.61 1.33 -6.69
N VAL A 87 6.21 0.51 -5.83
CA VAL A 87 7.67 0.36 -5.71
C VAL A 87 8.27 -0.16 -7.01
N LEU A 88 7.70 -1.21 -7.59
CA LEU A 88 8.15 -1.78 -8.87
C LEU A 88 7.99 -0.77 -10.02
N HIS A 89 6.89 0.00 -10.02
CA HIS A 89 6.67 1.05 -10.99
C HIS A 89 7.69 2.19 -10.85
N ARG A 90 7.96 2.66 -9.62
CA ARG A 90 9.00 3.66 -9.34
C ARG A 90 10.38 3.17 -9.78
N SER A 91 10.72 1.92 -9.50
CA SER A 91 11.97 1.29 -9.97
C SER A 91 12.08 1.30 -11.50
N ASN A 92 11.00 0.97 -12.21
CA ASN A 92 10.93 1.03 -13.67
C ASN A 92 11.08 2.47 -14.20
N LEU A 93 10.40 3.44 -13.57
CA LEU A 93 10.52 4.86 -13.87
C LEU A 93 11.97 5.33 -13.75
N GLU A 94 12.61 5.07 -12.60
CA GLU A 94 14.00 5.43 -12.35
C GLU A 94 14.96 4.76 -13.35
N TYR A 95 14.71 3.50 -13.72
CA TYR A 95 15.49 2.80 -14.73
C TYR A 95 15.39 3.49 -16.10
N ARG A 96 14.17 3.74 -16.60
CA ARG A 96 13.95 4.30 -17.94
C ARG A 96 14.35 5.77 -18.06
N THR A 97 14.46 6.50 -16.95
CA THR A 97 15.00 7.88 -16.91
C THR A 97 16.48 7.94 -16.51
N ASN A 98 17.16 6.79 -16.45
CA ASN A 98 18.58 6.69 -16.15
C ASN A 98 18.98 7.29 -14.79
N HIS A 99 18.25 6.90 -13.74
CA HIS A 99 18.48 7.32 -12.36
C HIS A 99 18.81 6.14 -11.44
N THR A 100 19.51 6.47 -10.35
CA THR A 100 19.82 5.51 -9.30
C THR A 100 18.53 5.01 -8.69
N GLN A 101 18.46 3.69 -8.51
CA GLN A 101 17.35 3.02 -7.87
C GLN A 101 17.23 3.48 -6.42
N THR A 102 16.04 3.91 -6.03
CA THR A 102 15.71 4.24 -4.63
C THR A 102 15.66 2.98 -3.77
N TYR A 103 15.04 1.92 -4.30
CA TYR A 103 14.86 0.66 -3.60
C TYR A 103 16.00 -0.32 -3.90
N THR A 104 16.40 -1.07 -2.88
CA THR A 104 17.41 -2.12 -3.03
C THR A 104 16.85 -3.30 -3.83
N THR A 105 17.72 -4.07 -4.48
CA THR A 105 17.32 -5.31 -5.15
C THR A 105 16.59 -6.28 -4.22
N GLU A 106 17.01 -6.37 -2.95
CA GLU A 106 16.35 -7.20 -1.94
C GLU A 106 14.89 -6.78 -1.72
N HIS A 107 14.64 -5.47 -1.60
CA HIS A 107 13.29 -4.94 -1.47
C HIS A 107 12.44 -5.24 -2.72
N LEU A 108 13.00 -5.08 -3.93
CA LEU A 108 12.29 -5.40 -5.18
C LEU A 108 11.93 -6.90 -5.28
N LEU A 109 12.82 -7.80 -4.83
CA LEU A 109 12.55 -9.24 -4.81
C LEU A 109 11.47 -9.61 -3.79
N HIS A 110 11.47 -8.96 -2.62
CA HIS A 110 10.38 -9.07 -1.64
C HIS A 110 9.04 -8.63 -2.22
N CYS A 111 9.00 -7.49 -2.93
CA CYS A 111 7.79 -7.01 -3.59
C CYS A 111 7.25 -8.01 -4.63
N LEU A 112 8.15 -8.58 -5.44
CA LEU A 112 7.77 -9.61 -6.43
C LEU A 112 7.23 -10.87 -5.76
N GLU A 113 7.87 -11.33 -4.68
CA GLU A 113 7.42 -12.52 -3.95
C GLU A 113 6.08 -12.27 -3.26
N ASN A 114 5.88 -11.11 -2.64
CA ASN A 114 4.61 -10.75 -2.01
C ASN A 114 3.45 -10.80 -3.01
N ILE A 115 3.62 -10.15 -4.17
CA ILE A 115 2.59 -10.17 -5.23
C ILE A 115 2.36 -11.61 -5.72
N ARG A 116 3.42 -12.41 -5.92
CA ARG A 116 3.29 -13.81 -6.34
C ARG A 116 2.48 -14.63 -5.33
N LEU A 117 2.77 -14.49 -4.04
CA LEU A 117 2.07 -15.21 -2.98
C LEU A 117 0.62 -14.77 -2.85
N ASP A 118 0.33 -13.47 -2.91
CA ASP A 118 -1.03 -12.94 -2.88
C ASP A 118 -1.86 -13.47 -4.06
N LEU A 119 -1.29 -13.50 -5.27
CA LEU A 119 -1.95 -14.06 -6.45
C LEU A 119 -2.17 -15.58 -6.35
N THR A 120 -1.21 -16.30 -5.76
CA THR A 120 -1.31 -17.76 -5.57
C THR A 120 -2.37 -18.10 -4.52
N CYS A 121 -2.44 -17.32 -3.45
CA CYS A 121 -3.44 -17.48 -2.39
C CYS A 121 -4.86 -17.19 -2.90
N ASN A 122 -5.00 -16.21 -3.79
CA ASN A 122 -6.25 -15.82 -4.43
C ASN A 122 -6.33 -16.32 -5.89
N ALA A 123 -6.00 -17.61 -6.11
CA ALA A 123 -5.96 -18.20 -7.44
C ALA A 123 -7.33 -18.13 -8.16
N ASP A 124 -7.52 -17.08 -8.97
CA ASP A 124 -8.70 -16.82 -9.79
C ASP A 124 -8.73 -17.79 -11.00
N ASP A 125 -9.78 -18.59 -11.09
CA ASP A 125 -9.97 -19.62 -12.12
C ASP A 125 -10.73 -19.11 -13.35
N THR A 126 -11.05 -17.82 -13.42
CA THR A 126 -11.77 -17.21 -14.55
C THR A 126 -10.96 -17.30 -15.85
N PRO A 127 -11.41 -18.07 -16.87
CA PRO A 127 -10.69 -18.19 -18.13
C PRO A 127 -10.82 -16.90 -18.94
N ARG A 128 -9.69 -16.35 -19.43
CA ARG A 128 -9.70 -15.19 -20.32
C ARG A 128 -9.93 -15.60 -21.78
N PHE A 129 -10.88 -14.97 -22.46
CA PHE A 129 -11.08 -15.23 -23.88
C PHE A 129 -9.90 -14.72 -24.71
N VAL A 130 -9.59 -15.42 -25.80
CA VAL A 130 -8.64 -14.98 -26.82
C VAL A 130 -9.44 -14.66 -28.09
N PRO A 131 -9.33 -13.45 -28.67
CA PRO A 131 -10.05 -13.12 -29.90
C PRO A 131 -9.72 -14.10 -31.02
N ARG A 132 -10.72 -14.59 -31.76
CA ARG A 132 -10.48 -15.49 -32.91
C ARG A 132 -9.69 -14.85 -34.05
N THR A 133 -9.62 -13.52 -34.07
CA THR A 133 -8.88 -12.70 -35.03
C THR A 133 -7.45 -12.37 -34.59
N ALA A 134 -6.99 -12.96 -33.49
CA ALA A 134 -5.65 -12.77 -32.96
C ALA A 134 -4.58 -13.26 -33.95
N HIS A 135 -3.72 -12.34 -34.42
CA HIS A 135 -2.52 -12.64 -35.22
C HIS A 135 -1.25 -12.12 -34.49
N GLU A 136 -0.11 -12.74 -34.81
CA GLU A 136 1.07 -13.02 -33.97
C GLU A 136 1.92 -11.87 -33.35
N SER A 137 1.38 -10.70 -33.00
CA SER A 137 2.23 -9.69 -32.33
C SER A 137 1.61 -8.80 -31.25
N THR A 138 0.29 -8.81 -31.03
CA THR A 138 -0.36 -7.88 -30.08
C THR A 138 -1.63 -8.44 -29.41
N VAL A 139 -1.69 -9.75 -29.18
CA VAL A 139 -2.92 -10.39 -28.67
C VAL A 139 -3.17 -10.03 -27.21
N LYS A 140 -4.17 -9.19 -26.97
CA LYS A 140 -4.73 -8.93 -25.63
C LYS A 140 -5.82 -9.96 -25.31
N THR A 141 -5.82 -10.51 -24.10
CA THR A 141 -6.76 -11.55 -23.67
C THR A 141 -7.75 -11.02 -22.63
N GLY A 142 -9.01 -11.41 -22.76
CA GLY A 142 -10.07 -11.03 -21.83
C GLY A 142 -10.48 -9.56 -21.90
N VAL A 143 -10.11 -8.80 -22.94
CA VAL A 143 -10.44 -7.36 -23.06
C VAL A 143 -11.95 -7.16 -22.93
N ASP A 144 -12.37 -6.27 -22.02
CA ASP A 144 -13.77 -6.00 -21.69
C ASP A 144 -14.57 -7.22 -21.18
N GLN A 145 -13.91 -8.35 -20.88
CA GLN A 145 -14.54 -9.50 -20.24
C GLN A 145 -14.77 -9.22 -18.75
N LEU A 146 -15.96 -9.56 -18.29
CA LEU A 146 -16.36 -9.45 -16.89
C LEU A 146 -15.50 -10.33 -15.98
N ARG A 147 -15.21 -9.80 -14.79
CA ARG A 147 -14.63 -10.52 -13.65
C ARG A 147 -15.33 -10.10 -12.36
N GLN A 148 -15.37 -11.00 -11.40
CA GLN A 148 -15.83 -10.70 -10.05
C GLN A 148 -14.66 -10.24 -9.19
N CYS A 149 -14.90 -9.21 -8.38
CA CYS A 149 -13.92 -8.61 -7.50
C CYS A 149 -14.55 -8.43 -6.12
N ARG A 150 -13.73 -8.55 -5.08
CA ARG A 150 -14.08 -7.97 -3.77
C ARG A 150 -14.08 -6.45 -3.89
N SER A 151 -15.00 -5.80 -3.18
CA SER A 151 -15.13 -4.34 -3.24
C SER A 151 -13.93 -3.66 -2.59
N TRP A 152 -13.15 -2.93 -3.39
CA TRP A 152 -12.04 -2.10 -2.90
C TRP A 152 -12.56 -0.96 -2.02
N ASP A 153 -13.65 -0.30 -2.42
CA ASP A 153 -14.28 0.77 -1.64
C ASP A 153 -14.71 0.29 -0.25
N ALA A 154 -15.22 -0.94 -0.15
CA ALA A 154 -15.59 -1.52 1.14
C ALA A 154 -14.37 -1.80 2.02
N LEU A 155 -13.27 -2.30 1.43
CA LEU A 155 -12.00 -2.46 2.14
C LEU A 155 -11.47 -1.12 2.63
N GLU A 156 -11.38 -0.12 1.76
CA GLU A 156 -10.87 1.21 2.10
C GLU A 156 -11.71 1.86 3.19
N LYS A 157 -13.04 1.77 3.08
CA LYS A 157 -13.96 2.26 4.12
C LYS A 157 -13.69 1.57 5.46
N TRP A 158 -13.65 0.24 5.47
CA TRP A 158 -13.38 -0.52 6.70
C TRP A 158 -12.01 -0.16 7.29
N ALA A 159 -10.98 -0.01 6.45
CA ALA A 159 -9.64 0.38 6.88
C ALA A 159 -9.60 1.78 7.50
N LYS A 160 -10.32 2.74 6.91
CA LYS A 160 -10.44 4.10 7.44
C LYS A 160 -11.21 4.16 8.77
N GLU A 161 -12.25 3.33 8.93
CA GLU A 161 -12.97 3.19 10.20
C GLU A 161 -12.09 2.61 11.32
N HIS A 162 -11.08 1.81 10.95
CA HIS A 162 -10.09 1.22 11.86
C HIS A 162 -8.71 1.88 11.73
N SER A 163 -8.63 3.13 11.27
CA SER A 163 -7.36 3.76 10.89
C SER A 163 -6.32 3.76 12.01
N ALA A 164 -5.08 3.37 11.67
CA ALA A 164 -3.91 3.56 12.53
C ALA A 164 -3.27 4.96 12.36
N CYS A 165 -3.98 5.95 11.80
CA CYS A 165 -3.46 7.29 11.49
C CYS A 165 -2.16 7.26 10.65
N PHE A 166 -2.05 6.27 9.75
CA PHE A 166 -0.90 6.07 8.90
C PHE A 166 -0.92 7.03 7.70
N ASN A 167 0.27 7.43 7.23
CA ASN A 167 0.45 8.07 5.93
C ASN A 167 1.74 7.52 5.29
N TYR A 168 1.59 6.99 4.08
CA TYR A 168 2.66 6.30 3.39
C TYR A 168 3.72 7.27 2.86
N HIS A 169 3.30 8.40 2.27
CA HIS A 169 4.25 9.37 1.71
C HIS A 169 5.17 9.96 2.78
N GLU A 170 4.65 10.11 3.98
CA GLU A 170 5.41 10.59 5.13
C GLU A 170 6.27 9.51 5.76
N PHE A 171 5.82 8.25 5.74
CA PHE A 171 6.69 7.11 6.04
C PHE A 171 7.88 7.07 5.07
N GLU A 172 7.62 7.12 3.75
CA GLU A 172 8.65 7.11 2.71
C GLU A 172 9.60 8.30 2.88
N ARG A 173 9.08 9.52 3.04
CA ARG A 173 9.90 10.72 3.24
C ARG A 173 10.74 10.64 4.52
N LYS A 174 10.15 10.20 5.64
CA LYS A 174 10.85 10.17 6.94
C LYS A 174 11.86 9.03 7.04
N GLU A 175 11.56 7.87 6.46
CA GLU A 175 12.47 6.72 6.42
C GLU A 175 13.61 6.97 5.42
N LEU A 176 13.29 7.46 4.22
CA LEU A 176 14.29 7.70 3.18
C LEU A 176 15.10 8.97 3.44
N GLU A 177 14.49 10.09 3.79
CA GLU A 177 15.19 11.39 3.80
C GLU A 177 15.69 11.79 5.19
N GLU A 178 14.97 11.43 6.25
CA GLU A 178 15.22 11.96 7.60
C GLU A 178 15.70 10.92 8.63
N ASN A 179 15.66 9.62 8.30
CA ASN A 179 15.95 8.52 9.21
C ASN A 179 15.12 8.57 10.52
N VAL A 180 13.85 9.00 10.43
CA VAL A 180 12.92 9.12 11.57
C VAL A 180 11.78 8.12 11.39
N VAL A 181 11.79 7.02 12.13
CA VAL A 181 10.88 5.89 11.81
C VAL A 181 9.62 5.87 12.69
N TYR A 182 9.66 6.42 13.91
CA TYR A 182 8.56 6.26 14.88
C TYR A 182 8.38 7.47 15.81
N PRO A 183 7.14 7.91 16.14
CA PRO A 183 5.85 7.50 15.60
C PRO A 183 5.35 8.39 14.44
N ALA A 184 6.25 9.06 13.71
CA ALA A 184 5.90 10.10 12.73
C ALA A 184 4.89 9.63 11.67
N ALA A 185 5.09 8.44 11.09
CA ALA A 185 4.17 7.87 10.10
C ALA A 185 2.75 7.62 10.62
N TRP A 186 2.57 7.52 11.94
CA TRP A 186 1.30 7.22 12.61
C TRP A 186 0.57 8.48 13.08
N SER A 187 1.03 9.67 12.71
CA SER A 187 0.54 10.94 13.29
C SER A 187 -0.55 11.62 12.47
N PHE A 188 -1.02 10.98 11.41
CA PHE A 188 -1.95 11.54 10.41
C PHE A 188 -3.40 11.25 10.78
N CYS A 189 -3.75 11.54 12.04
CA CYS A 189 -5.12 11.43 12.50
C CYS A 189 -5.95 12.59 11.94
N GLY A 190 -7.05 12.29 11.25
CA GLY A 190 -7.96 13.32 10.73
C GLY A 190 -8.70 14.10 11.83
N GLU A 191 -9.33 15.22 11.47
CA GLU A 191 -10.04 16.14 12.40
C GLU A 191 -11.09 15.45 13.29
N GLY A 192 -11.74 14.39 12.79
CA GLY A 192 -12.74 13.62 13.53
C GLY A 192 -12.17 12.44 14.34
N SER A 193 -10.85 12.23 14.33
CA SER A 193 -10.23 11.10 15.02
C SER A 193 -10.22 11.30 16.54
N GLU A 194 -10.63 10.27 17.28
CA GLU A 194 -10.51 10.23 18.74
C GLU A 194 -9.05 10.30 19.24
N TYR A 195 -8.08 9.97 18.38
CA TYR A 195 -6.65 9.95 18.71
C TYR A 195 -5.98 11.31 18.49
N LEU A 196 -6.60 12.24 17.76
CA LEU A 196 -5.97 13.50 17.38
C LEU A 196 -5.46 14.32 18.58
N ALA A 197 -6.22 14.37 19.67
CA ALA A 197 -5.81 15.06 20.89
C ALA A 197 -4.54 14.43 21.53
N GLN A 198 -4.39 13.11 21.43
CA GLN A 198 -3.21 12.41 21.93
C GLN A 198 -1.98 12.69 21.06
N VAL A 199 -2.15 12.69 19.73
CA VAL A 199 -1.10 13.09 18.79
C VAL A 199 -0.65 14.52 19.04
N GLN A 200 -1.60 15.47 19.13
CA GLN A 200 -1.33 16.88 19.43
C GLN A 200 -0.51 17.03 20.72
N ARG A 201 -0.91 16.33 21.78
CA ARG A 201 -0.19 16.33 23.05
C ARG A 201 1.23 15.77 22.92
N PHE A 202 1.40 14.66 22.20
CA PHE A 202 2.71 14.04 21.99
C PHE A 202 3.70 14.99 21.28
N TYR A 203 3.23 15.72 20.28
CA TYR A 203 4.04 16.68 19.53
C TYR A 203 4.07 18.11 20.10
N GLY A 204 3.41 18.36 21.24
CA GLY A 204 3.32 19.70 21.85
C GLY A 204 2.61 20.73 20.96
N LYS A 205 1.59 20.30 20.21
CA LYS A 205 0.81 21.13 19.28
C LYS A 205 -0.52 21.56 19.89
N GLY A 206 -1.04 22.71 19.43
CA GLY A 206 -2.34 23.24 19.87
C GLY A 206 -3.53 22.48 19.27
N VAL A 207 -4.73 22.75 19.79
CA VAL A 207 -5.97 22.07 19.40
C VAL A 207 -6.37 22.27 17.93
N ASP A 208 -5.92 23.38 17.31
CA ASP A 208 -6.18 23.69 15.91
C ASP A 208 -5.18 23.01 14.95
N TRP A 209 -4.19 22.27 15.48
CA TRP A 209 -3.19 21.60 14.66
C TRP A 209 -3.67 20.24 14.19
N VAL A 210 -3.68 20.04 12.88
CA VAL A 210 -3.85 18.74 12.24
C VAL A 210 -2.73 18.55 11.24
N LEU A 211 -2.09 17.40 11.30
CA LEU A 211 -1.05 17.06 10.33
C LEU A 211 -1.72 16.74 9.00
N LYS A 212 -1.38 17.52 7.98
CA LYS A 212 -1.88 17.30 6.63
C LYS A 212 -0.89 16.45 5.87
N ASP A 213 -1.43 15.56 5.04
CA ASP A 213 -0.67 14.82 4.04
C ASP A 213 0.12 15.79 3.15
N GLY A 214 1.38 15.44 2.89
CA GLY A 214 2.24 16.15 1.93
C GLY A 214 1.83 15.90 0.47
N GLY A 215 0.97 14.92 0.24
CA GLY A 215 0.44 14.55 -1.05
C GLY A 215 1.34 13.58 -1.81
N THR A 216 0.99 13.34 -3.07
CA THR A 216 1.70 12.42 -3.96
C THR A 216 3.14 12.88 -4.23
N PRO A 217 4.11 11.95 -4.37
CA PRO A 217 5.50 12.28 -4.64
C PRO A 217 5.68 13.13 -5.90
N ASP A 218 6.62 14.08 -5.88
CA ASP A 218 6.94 14.91 -7.04
C ASP A 218 7.64 14.08 -8.13
N ILE A 219 6.90 13.79 -9.19
CA ILE A 219 7.35 12.95 -10.30
C ILE A 219 8.45 13.62 -11.10
N ASP A 220 8.39 14.93 -11.26
CA ASP A 220 9.45 15.67 -11.96
C ASP A 220 10.73 15.68 -11.13
N ALA A 221 10.63 15.70 -9.80
CA ALA A 221 11.78 15.51 -8.91
C ALA A 221 12.38 14.10 -9.05
N ILE A 222 11.54 13.04 -9.05
CA ILE A 222 12.00 11.65 -9.26
C ILE A 222 12.68 11.52 -10.63
N LYS A 223 12.07 12.06 -11.70
CA LYS A 223 12.62 12.13 -13.08
C LYS A 223 13.84 13.04 -13.22
N ALA A 224 14.17 13.83 -12.20
CA ALA A 224 15.38 14.62 -12.11
C ALA A 224 16.42 14.00 -11.15
N GLY A 225 16.12 12.84 -10.55
CA GLY A 225 16.96 12.18 -9.57
C GLY A 225 17.10 12.94 -8.24
N LYS A 226 16.14 13.83 -7.94
CA LYS A 226 16.04 14.59 -6.69
C LYS A 226 15.08 13.84 -5.75
N GLY A 227 15.47 13.62 -4.49
CA GLY A 227 14.73 12.77 -3.54
C GLY A 227 15.47 11.49 -3.11
N LYS A 228 16.80 11.46 -3.25
CA LYS A 228 17.63 10.36 -2.76
C LYS A 228 18.06 10.62 -1.32
N SER A 229 17.81 9.67 -0.44
CA SER A 229 18.89 9.18 0.41
C SER A 229 19.02 7.67 0.21
N PRO A 230 20.24 7.12 0.10
CA PRO A 230 20.42 5.69 0.17
C PRO A 230 19.99 5.24 1.57
N ILE A 231 19.04 4.31 1.67
CA ILE A 231 18.79 3.63 2.94
C ILE A 231 20.13 3.01 3.38
N PRO A 232 20.71 3.40 4.52
CA PRO A 232 21.76 2.60 5.11
C PRO A 232 21.11 1.27 5.45
N VAL A 233 21.60 0.18 4.86
CA VAL A 233 21.21 -1.17 5.25
C VAL A 233 21.46 -1.27 6.75
N HIS A 234 20.42 -1.18 7.57
CA HIS A 234 20.51 -1.58 8.96
C HIS A 234 20.76 -3.09 8.92
N ARG A 235 22.04 -3.48 8.95
CA ARG A 235 22.44 -4.82 9.35
C ARG A 235 21.68 -5.11 10.64
N ALA A 236 20.74 -6.04 10.60
CA ALA A 236 20.23 -6.67 11.80
C ALA A 236 21.46 -7.09 12.61
N GLY A 237 21.67 -6.39 13.73
CA GLY A 237 22.80 -6.63 14.62
C GLY A 237 22.77 -8.08 15.06
N GLY A 238 23.89 -8.77 14.86
CA GLY A 238 24.07 -10.14 15.33
C GLY A 238 23.82 -10.24 16.83
N GLY A 239 22.76 -10.96 17.20
CA GLY A 239 22.60 -11.53 18.52
C GLY A 239 23.35 -12.85 18.58
N GLY A 240 24.65 -12.79 18.90
CA GLY A 240 25.39 -13.98 19.30
C GLY A 240 24.73 -14.58 20.55
N HIS A 241 24.30 -15.82 20.46
CA HIS A 241 24.05 -16.64 21.63
C HIS A 241 25.41 -17.03 22.23
N GLN A 242 25.68 -16.54 23.44
CA GLN A 242 26.49 -17.27 24.41
C GLN A 242 25.58 -18.23 25.16
#